data_AF-A0A920NMN1-F1
#
_entry.id   AF-A0A920NMN1-F1
#
_cell.length_a   1.000
_cell.length_b   1.000
_cell.length_c   1.000
_cell.angle_alpha   90.00
_cell.angle_beta   90.00
_cell.angle_gamma   90.00
#
_symmetry.space_group_name_H-M   'P 1'
#
loop_
_entity.id
_entity.type
_entity.pdbx_description
1 polymer ?
#
loop_
_entity_poly.entity_id
_entity_poly.type
_entity_poly.pdbx_seq_one_letter_code
_entity_poly.pdbx_strand_id
1 'polypeptide(L)'
;MINISPLARMRMVICVPSGVTEVERRAVKDSGLRANAREVFLIEEPVAAAIGIGLDISQPIGNIIVDIGGGTTEIAVIALSGVVTKETIRVAGDEMDEALVQWFRNEQKLDIGIPTGEAIKKSVGSAMRMKVKQYQ
;
A
#
# COMPACT_ATOMS: atom_id res chain seq x y z
N MET A 1 -31.15 -0.82 8.15
CA MET A 1 -30.68 -0.77 6.75
C MET A 1 -31.28 0.46 6.10
N ILE A 2 -30.46 1.36 5.55
CA ILE A 2 -30.95 2.59 4.93
C ILE A 2 -31.59 2.23 3.58
N ASN A 3 -32.87 2.54 3.40
CA ASN A 3 -33.63 2.23 2.20
C ASN A 3 -33.32 3.25 1.08
N ILE A 4 -32.17 3.06 0.43
CA ILE A 4 -31.71 3.88 -0.71
C ILE A 4 -32.02 3.11 -1.99
N SER A 5 -32.59 3.80 -2.99
CA SER A 5 -32.89 3.18 -4.28
C SER A 5 -31.61 2.59 -4.91
N PRO A 6 -31.70 1.48 -5.67
CA PRO A 6 -30.53 0.86 -6.29
C PRO A 6 -29.70 1.81 -7.16
N LEU A 7 -30.35 2.81 -7.78
CA LEU A 7 -29.67 3.82 -8.60
C LEU A 7 -28.85 4.81 -7.76
N ALA A 8 -29.28 5.11 -6.53
CA ALA A 8 -28.60 6.01 -5.61
C ALA A 8 -27.49 5.32 -4.78
N ARG A 9 -27.33 4.00 -4.89
CA ARG A 9 -26.17 3.28 -4.33
C ARG A 9 -24.94 3.48 -5.22
N MET A 10 -23.78 3.73 -4.60
CA MET A 10 -22.52 3.96 -5.31
C MET A 10 -21.89 2.65 -5.82
N ARG A 11 -21.14 2.75 -6.92
CA ARG A 11 -20.20 1.70 -7.34
C ARG A 11 -18.89 1.95 -6.59
N MET A 12 -18.27 0.89 -6.07
CA MET A 12 -16.99 0.98 -5.37
C MET A 12 -15.91 0.27 -6.17
N VAL A 13 -14.71 0.85 -6.16
CA VAL A 13 -13.47 0.19 -6.59
C VAL A 13 -12.59 0.12 -5.36
N ILE A 14 -12.12 -1.07 -5.00
CA ILE A 14 -11.31 -1.30 -3.80
C ILE A 14 -10.00 -1.96 -4.24
N CYS A 15 -8.88 -1.38 -3.81
CA CYS A 15 -7.57 -1.96 -4.03
C CYS A 15 -7.40 -3.22 -3.15
N VAL A 16 -6.73 -4.22 -3.69
CA VAL A 16 -6.31 -5.42 -2.94
C VAL A 16 -4.84 -5.71 -3.25
N PRO A 17 -4.08 -6.25 -2.28
CA PRO A 17 -2.71 -6.68 -2.51
C PRO A 17 -2.62 -7.65 -3.68
N SER A 18 -1.49 -7.67 -4.40
CA SER A 18 -1.37 -8.50 -5.59
C SER A 18 -1.34 -10.00 -5.22
N GLY A 19 -0.82 -10.33 -4.04
CA GLY A 19 -0.78 -11.68 -3.48
C GLY A 19 -2.05 -12.13 -2.75
N VAL A 20 -3.15 -11.37 -2.82
CA VAL A 20 -4.40 -11.67 -2.09
C VAL A 20 -5.01 -13.02 -2.51
N THR A 21 -5.48 -13.80 -1.53
CA THR A 21 -6.17 -15.06 -1.76
C THR A 21 -7.61 -14.85 -2.22
N GLU A 22 -8.22 -15.87 -2.85
CA GLU A 22 -9.63 -15.77 -3.29
C GLU A 22 -10.60 -15.58 -2.10
N VAL A 23 -10.27 -16.14 -0.94
CA VAL A 23 -11.06 -15.97 0.30
C VAL A 23 -11.02 -14.52 0.76
N GLU A 24 -9.84 -13.90 0.76
CA GLU A 24 -9.67 -12.49 1.12
C GLU A 24 -10.34 -11.56 0.08
N ARG A 25 -10.19 -11.82 -1.23
CA ARG A 25 -10.90 -11.07 -2.29
C ARG A 25 -12.40 -11.08 -2.06
N ARG A 26 -12.97 -12.24 -1.74
CA ARG A 26 -14.40 -12.39 -1.44
C ARG A 26 -14.78 -11.60 -0.19
N ALA A 27 -13.98 -11.66 0.87
CA ALA A 27 -14.23 -10.92 2.10
C ALA A 27 -14.25 -9.40 1.88
N VAL A 28 -13.31 -8.86 1.09
CA VAL A 28 -13.29 -7.43 0.72
C VAL A 28 -14.54 -7.06 -0.09
N LYS A 29 -14.89 -7.87 -1.09
CA LYS A 29 -16.07 -7.64 -1.94
C LYS A 29 -17.37 -7.63 -1.12
N ASP A 30 -17.54 -8.63 -0.25
CA ASP A 30 -18.70 -8.74 0.63
C ASP A 30 -18.78 -7.57 1.61
N SER A 31 -17.64 -7.08 2.09
CA SER A 31 -17.57 -5.90 2.97
C SER A 31 -18.04 -4.64 2.26
N GLY A 32 -17.63 -4.42 1.00
CA GLY A 32 -18.13 -3.30 0.19
C GLY A 32 -19.63 -3.41 -0.09
N LEU A 33 -20.15 -4.61 -0.37
CA LEU A 33 -21.59 -4.83 -0.56
C LEU A 33 -22.38 -4.58 0.73
N ARG A 34 -21.87 -5.02 1.90
CA ARG A 34 -22.46 -4.72 3.21
C ARG A 34 -22.42 -3.23 3.56
N ALA A 35 -21.44 -2.50 3.05
CA ALA A 35 -21.36 -1.04 3.11
C ALA A 35 -22.32 -0.33 2.11
N ASN A 36 -23.33 -1.05 1.59
CA ASN A 36 -24.37 -0.54 0.70
C ASN A 36 -23.87 -0.12 -0.69
N ALA A 37 -22.80 -0.74 -1.19
CA ALA A 37 -22.42 -0.63 -2.61
C ALA A 37 -23.50 -1.22 -3.52
N ARG A 38 -23.67 -0.65 -4.71
CA ARG A 38 -24.39 -1.29 -5.81
C ARG A 38 -23.56 -2.42 -6.41
N GLU A 39 -22.29 -2.14 -6.64
CA GLU A 39 -21.30 -3.04 -7.22
C GLU A 39 -19.95 -2.75 -6.58
N VAL A 40 -19.12 -3.78 -6.47
CA VAL A 40 -17.75 -3.69 -5.96
C VAL A 40 -16.82 -4.33 -6.98
N PHE A 41 -15.86 -3.54 -7.46
CA PHE A 41 -14.76 -3.96 -8.32
C PHE A 41 -13.49 -4.02 -7.48
N LEU A 42 -12.68 -5.05 -7.71
CA LEU A 42 -11.37 -5.16 -7.08
C LEU A 42 -10.31 -4.83 -8.12
N ILE A 43 -9.30 -4.07 -7.72
CA ILE A 43 -8.13 -3.73 -8.53
C ILE A 43 -6.87 -4.08 -7.75
N GLU A 44 -5.82 -4.57 -8.42
CA GLU A 44 -4.54 -4.80 -7.75
C GLU A 44 -3.88 -3.47 -7.41
N GLU A 45 -3.34 -3.34 -6.20
CA GLU A 45 -2.63 -2.16 -5.70
C GLU A 45 -1.61 -1.57 -6.70
N PRO A 46 -0.66 -2.34 -7.26
CA PRO A 46 0.32 -1.76 -8.20
C PRO A 46 -0.31 -1.28 -9.51
N VAL A 47 -1.44 -1.87 -9.95
CA VAL A 47 -2.18 -1.39 -11.12
C VAL A 47 -2.89 -0.08 -10.80
N ALA A 48 -3.51 0.02 -9.63
CA ALA A 48 -4.11 1.26 -9.15
C ALA A 48 -3.06 2.37 -8.99
N ALA A 49 -1.88 2.04 -8.45
CA ALA A 49 -0.76 2.97 -8.31
C ALA A 49 -0.25 3.48 -9.66
N ALA A 50 -0.06 2.58 -10.64
CA ALA A 50 0.33 2.95 -12.01
C ALA A 50 -0.66 3.94 -12.65
N ILE A 51 -1.96 3.65 -12.56
CA ILE A 51 -3.00 4.54 -13.07
C ILE A 51 -2.98 5.87 -12.28
N GLY A 52 -2.82 5.81 -10.96
CA GLY A 52 -2.79 6.96 -10.07
C GLY A 52 -1.68 7.96 -10.37
N ILE A 53 -0.52 7.49 -10.86
CA ILE A 53 0.60 8.35 -11.29
C ILE A 53 0.49 8.81 -12.75
N GLY A 54 -0.59 8.44 -13.46
CA GLY A 54 -0.83 8.83 -14.85
C GLY A 54 -0.07 8.01 -15.89
N LEU A 55 0.39 6.81 -15.53
CA LEU A 55 1.07 5.92 -16.46
C LEU A 55 0.07 5.29 -17.45
N ASP A 56 0.33 5.39 -18.76
CA ASP A 56 -0.43 4.65 -19.77
C ASP A 56 -0.02 3.17 -19.77
N ILE A 57 -0.73 2.37 -18.98
CA ILE A 57 -0.48 0.93 -18.85
C ILE A 57 -0.88 0.12 -20.08
N SER A 58 -1.58 0.70 -21.06
CA SER A 58 -2.06 -0.01 -22.26
C SER A 58 -0.97 -0.23 -23.30
N GLN A 59 0.14 0.50 -23.20
CA GLN A 59 1.25 0.41 -24.14
C GLN A 59 1.99 -0.93 -24.04
N PRO A 60 2.65 -1.39 -25.12
CA PRO A 60 3.55 -2.54 -25.10
C PRO A 60 4.90 -2.21 -24.45
N ILE A 61 4.89 -1.48 -23.33
CA ILE A 61 6.06 -1.05 -22.57
C ILE A 61 5.96 -1.65 -21.17
N GLY A 62 7.02 -2.35 -20.74
CA GLY A 62 7.10 -2.90 -19.39
C GLY A 62 7.45 -1.83 -18.37
N ASN A 63 6.54 -1.57 -17.44
CA ASN A 63 6.72 -0.62 -16.35
C ASN A 63 6.84 -1.36 -15.02
N ILE A 64 7.90 -1.09 -14.26
CA ILE A 64 8.07 -1.63 -12.92
C ILE A 64 7.43 -0.67 -11.92
N ILE A 65 6.45 -1.16 -11.18
CA ILE A 65 5.81 -0.45 -10.08
C ILE A 65 6.28 -1.09 -8.78
N VAL A 66 6.75 -0.25 -7.86
CA VAL A 66 7.11 -0.63 -6.50
C VAL A 66 6.25 0.20 -5.56
N ASP A 67 5.25 -0.43 -4.95
CA ASP A 67 4.34 0.20 -4.00
C ASP A 67 4.70 -0.26 -2.58
N ILE A 68 5.12 0.69 -1.73
CA ILE A 68 5.54 0.43 -0.35
C ILE A 68 4.42 0.93 0.58
N GLY A 69 3.62 -0.01 1.07
CA GLY A 69 2.49 0.27 1.95
C GLY A 69 2.84 0.24 3.44
N GLY A 70 1.83 -0.03 4.26
CA GLY A 70 1.98 -0.24 5.70
C GLY A 70 2.60 -1.61 6.02
N GLY A 71 1.96 -2.70 5.58
CA GLY A 71 2.40 -4.07 5.91
C GLY A 71 3.02 -4.87 4.76
N THR A 72 2.96 -4.36 3.52
CA THR A 72 3.51 -5.04 2.35
C THR A 72 4.18 -4.07 1.40
N THR A 73 5.22 -4.55 0.73
CA THR A 73 5.75 -3.92 -0.49
C THR A 73 5.37 -4.81 -1.66
N GLU A 74 4.68 -4.23 -2.63
CA GLU A 74 4.18 -4.88 -3.84
C GLU A 74 5.05 -4.44 -5.02
N ILE A 75 5.58 -5.41 -5.76
CA ILE A 75 6.42 -5.17 -6.94
C ILE A 75 5.73 -5.83 -8.12
N ALA A 76 5.42 -5.05 -9.16
CA ALA A 76 4.79 -5.60 -10.37
C ALA A 76 5.40 -5.02 -11.64
N VAL A 77 5.48 -5.86 -12.68
CA VAL A 77 5.75 -5.43 -14.04
C VAL A 77 4.42 -5.35 -14.78
N ILE A 78 4.08 -4.19 -15.32
CA ILE A 78 2.81 -3.93 -16.01
C ILE A 78 3.08 -3.59 -17.48
N ALA A 79 2.33 -4.22 -18.39
CA ALA A 79 2.30 -3.92 -19.82
C ALA A 79 0.96 -4.37 -20.41
N LEU A 80 0.50 -3.75 -21.51
CA LEU A 80 -0.73 -4.15 -22.21
C LEU A 80 -1.96 -4.28 -21.29
N SER A 81 -2.12 -3.33 -20.37
CA SER A 81 -3.17 -3.26 -19.35
C SER A 81 -3.21 -4.45 -18.37
N GLY A 82 -2.14 -5.24 -18.29
CA GLY A 82 -2.06 -6.42 -17.44
C GLY A 82 -0.79 -6.46 -16.61
N VAL A 83 -0.84 -7.22 -15.51
CA VAL A 83 0.33 -7.58 -14.71
C VAL A 83 1.02 -8.75 -15.40
N VAL A 84 2.28 -8.55 -15.81
CA VAL A 84 3.12 -9.56 -16.47
C VAL A 84 3.72 -10.50 -15.42
N THR A 85 4.29 -9.92 -14.36
CA THR A 85 4.83 -10.64 -13.21
C THR A 85 4.73 -9.77 -11.97
N LYS A 86 4.70 -10.40 -10.80
CA LYS A 86 4.59 -9.72 -9.51
C LYS A 86 5.26 -10.49 -8.39
N GLU A 87 5.70 -9.75 -7.39
CA GLU A 87 6.24 -10.24 -6.13
C GLU A 87 5.69 -9.39 -4.99
N THR A 88 5.41 -10.03 -3.86
CA THR A 88 4.92 -9.36 -2.65
C THR A 88 5.85 -9.73 -1.50
N ILE A 89 6.37 -8.72 -0.80
CA ILE A 89 7.16 -8.92 0.42
C ILE A 89 6.41 -8.34 1.62
N ARG A 90 6.48 -9.06 2.75
CA ARG A 90 5.86 -8.66 4.03
C ARG A 90 6.85 -7.84 4.86
N VAL A 91 7.38 -6.79 4.22
CA VAL A 91 8.27 -5.80 4.82
C VAL A 91 7.93 -4.46 4.20
N ALA A 92 7.44 -3.53 5.01
CA ALA A 92 7.04 -2.20 4.60
C ALA A 92 7.08 -1.23 5.80
N GLY A 93 6.14 -0.29 5.87
CA GLY A 93 6.13 0.76 6.88
C GLY A 93 6.11 0.28 8.33
N ASP A 94 5.37 -0.79 8.63
CA ASP A 94 5.18 -1.31 9.99
C ASP A 94 6.48 -1.95 10.51
N GLU A 95 7.15 -2.76 9.69
CA GLU A 95 8.46 -3.33 10.02
C GLU A 95 9.54 -2.26 10.19
N MET A 96 9.46 -1.14 9.46
CA MET A 96 10.34 0.01 9.65
C MET A 96 10.11 0.68 11.02
N ASP A 97 8.86 0.81 11.45
CA ASP A 97 8.52 1.37 12.76
C ASP A 97 8.99 0.47 13.90
N GLU A 98 8.77 -0.84 13.77
CA GLU A 98 9.26 -1.82 14.73
C GLU A 98 10.79 -1.82 14.82
N ALA A 99 11.49 -1.73 13.69
CA ALA A 99 12.95 -1.64 13.66
C ALA A 99 13.46 -0.42 14.43
N LEU A 100 12.79 0.74 14.33
CA LEU A 100 13.12 1.92 15.11
C LEU A 100 12.88 1.70 16.61
N VAL A 101 11.72 1.15 17.00
CA VAL A 101 11.43 0.82 18.40
C VAL A 101 12.50 -0.10 18.99
N GLN A 102 12.87 -1.16 18.27
CA GLN A 102 13.91 -2.10 18.72
C GLN A 102 15.28 -1.42 18.81
N TRP A 103 15.63 -0.55 17.87
CA TRP A 103 16.90 0.19 17.91
C TRP A 103 16.99 1.09 19.16
N PHE A 104 15.94 1.84 19.48
CA PHE A 104 15.92 2.69 20.70
C PHE A 104 16.04 1.85 21.98
N ARG A 105 15.33 0.73 22.06
CA ARG A 105 15.44 -0.20 23.19
C ARG A 105 16.86 -0.75 23.35
N ASN A 106 17.47 -1.19 22.26
CA ASN A 106 18.74 -1.92 22.30
C ASN A 106 19.95 -0.99 22.43
N GLU A 107 19.99 0.09 21.66
CA GLU A 107 21.14 1.01 21.58
C GLU A 107 21.04 2.17 22.57
N GLN A 108 19.84 2.71 22.78
CA GLN A 108 19.62 3.87 23.65
C GLN A 108 19.11 3.48 25.05
N LYS A 109 18.78 2.20 25.26
CA LYS A 109 18.12 1.71 26.50
C LYS A 109 16.85 2.50 26.83
N LEU A 110 16.13 2.93 25.79
CA LEU A 110 14.92 3.73 25.89
C LEU A 110 13.76 3.00 25.23
N ASP A 111 12.70 2.75 25.99
CA ASP A 111 11.45 2.23 25.43
C ASP A 111 10.61 3.36 24.83
N ILE A 112 10.25 3.20 23.56
CA ILE A 112 9.29 4.05 22.85
C ILE A 112 8.17 3.20 22.27
N GLY A 113 6.98 3.81 22.08
CA GLY A 113 5.86 3.15 21.41
C GLY A 113 5.94 3.26 19.88
N ILE A 114 5.14 2.43 19.19
CA ILE A 114 5.00 2.46 17.72
C ILE A 114 4.64 3.86 17.18
N PRO A 115 3.69 4.64 17.77
CA PRO A 115 3.38 5.97 17.27
C PRO A 115 4.58 6.93 17.28
N THR A 116 5.45 6.79 18.29
CA THR A 116 6.69 7.57 18.39
C THR A 116 7.71 7.11 17.35
N GLY A 117 7.85 5.79 17.15
CA GLY A 117 8.69 5.23 16.08
C GLY A 117 8.28 5.76 14.71
N GLU A 118 6.99 5.73 14.40
CA GLU A 118 6.45 6.24 13.12
C GLU A 118 6.66 7.75 12.96
N ALA A 119 6.49 8.52 14.04
CA ALA A 119 6.79 9.97 14.02
C ALA A 119 8.27 10.24 13.72
N ILE A 120 9.18 9.42 14.26
CA ILE A 120 10.62 9.51 13.97
C ILE A 120 10.90 9.11 12.52
N LYS A 121 10.33 8.00 12.04
CA LYS A 121 10.42 7.55 10.63
C LYS A 121 10.08 8.67 9.67
N LYS A 122 8.92 9.32 9.89
CA LYS A 122 8.42 10.40 9.03
C LYS A 122 9.21 11.71 9.13
N SER A 123 9.81 12.01 10.29
CA SER A 123 10.50 13.28 10.50
C SER A 123 11.96 13.29 10.07
N VAL A 124 12.69 12.19 10.29
CA VAL A 124 14.14 12.13 10.05
C VAL A 124 14.61 10.86 9.32
N GLY A 125 13.71 9.93 9.03
CA GLY A 125 14.03 8.70 8.31
C GLY A 125 14.55 8.99 6.91
N SER A 126 15.60 8.26 6.50
CA SER A 126 16.12 8.33 5.13
C SER A 126 16.73 6.99 4.72
N ALA A 127 16.42 6.55 3.51
CA ALA A 127 17.05 5.38 2.88
C ALA A 127 18.41 5.70 2.24
N MET A 128 18.82 6.98 2.26
CA MET A 128 20.10 7.44 1.74
C MET A 128 20.88 8.18 2.83
N ARG A 129 22.21 8.14 2.75
CA ARG A 129 23.04 8.92 3.66
C ARG A 129 22.80 10.41 3.40
N MET A 130 22.20 11.10 4.38
CA MET A 130 22.03 12.55 4.29
C MET A 130 23.38 13.26 4.40
N LYS A 131 23.65 14.20 3.49
CA LYS A 131 24.79 15.10 3.62
C LYS A 131 24.52 16.02 4.81
N VAL A 132 25.37 15.98 5.83
CA VAL A 132 25.30 16.93 6.94
C VAL A 132 25.61 18.30 6.36
N LYS A 133 24.64 19.23 6.39
CA LYS A 133 24.95 20.64 6.15
C LYS A 133 25.89 21.09 7.28
N GLN A 134 27.17 21.27 6.97
CA GLN A 134 28.06 22.05 7.81
C GLN A 134 27.48 23.46 7.85
N TYR A 135 26.91 23.85 8.97
CA TYR A 135 26.66 25.26 9.24
C TYR A 135 28.03 25.93 9.37
N GLN A 136 28.35 26.80 8.40
CA GLN A 136 29.38 27.82 8.56
C GLN A 136 28.84 28.96 9.42
#